data_AF-A0A328PW85-F1
#
_entry.id   AF-A0A328PW85-F1
#
_cell.length_a   1.000
_cell.length_b   1.000
_cell.length_c   1.000
_cell.angle_alpha   90.00
_cell.angle_beta   90.00
_cell.angle_gamma   90.00
#
_symmetry.space_group_name_H-M   'P 1'
#
loop_
_entity.id
_entity.type
_entity.pdbx_description
1 polymer ?
#
loop_
_entity_poly.entity_id
_entity_poly.type
_entity_poly.pdbx_seq_one_letter_code
_entity_poly.pdbx_strand_id
1 'polypeptide(L)'
;GITKQIKSNTLRNIIDNLEFEINSSLAIPIIKELKKKDIDKKFEENFYKFMRLEVEKQLSEFFTSYLVHYYKQEVKLERVIKDIESGSLIKGRCDYYTRELINSIFEKPLQIDIDSLLTTNQEQKTYTNKDITFKEHTFYSARKILVKRFMKDLNKIHLQEFIEKYIKADSKQKDMIERYIMNYGRYDEIKNIPKELRPRVPKEINVFVKKYTLKRRPSAISFYVFEGKEREELVETLKAFERPAALLLDNK
;
A
#
# COMPACT_ATOMS: atom_id res chain seq x y z
N GLY A 1 22.27 4.12 32.29
CA GLY A 1 23.26 3.24 31.64
C GLY A 1 23.15 3.38 30.15
N ILE A 2 24.26 3.52 29.43
CA ILE A 2 24.26 3.63 27.97
C ILE A 2 24.11 2.22 27.40
N THR A 3 22.94 1.90 26.84
CA THR A 3 22.70 0.62 26.20
C THR A 3 23.62 0.49 24.98
N LYS A 4 24.60 -0.43 25.05
CA LYS A 4 25.48 -0.73 23.90
C LYS A 4 24.64 -1.44 22.83
N GLN A 5 24.37 -0.75 21.71
CA GLN A 5 23.70 -1.36 20.57
C GLN A 5 24.71 -2.09 19.67
N ILE A 6 24.42 -3.34 19.32
CA ILE A 6 25.18 -4.09 18.32
C ILE A 6 24.90 -3.47 16.94
N LYS A 7 25.95 -3.23 16.15
CA LYS A 7 25.80 -2.73 14.78
C LYS A 7 25.09 -3.76 13.90
N SER A 8 24.21 -3.30 13.02
CA SER A 8 23.41 -4.15 12.10
C SER A 8 24.28 -5.13 11.30
N ASN A 9 25.40 -4.69 10.73
CA ASN A 9 26.33 -5.57 10.00
C ASN A 9 26.92 -6.68 10.88
N THR A 10 27.27 -6.37 12.13
CA THR A 10 27.79 -7.36 13.08
C THR A 10 26.72 -8.40 13.41
N LEU A 11 25.47 -7.96 13.63
CA LEU A 11 24.36 -8.85 13.90
C LEU A 11 24.04 -9.75 12.70
N ARG A 12 24.10 -9.21 11.47
CA ARG A 12 23.91 -9.98 10.23
C ARG A 12 24.98 -11.06 10.11
N ASN A 13 26.25 -10.74 10.33
CA ASN A 13 27.33 -11.74 10.32
C ASN A 13 27.11 -12.85 11.35
N ILE A 14 26.63 -12.53 12.55
CA ILE A 14 26.30 -13.54 13.57
C ILE A 14 25.17 -14.45 13.09
N ILE A 15 24.08 -13.87 12.55
CA ILE A 15 22.93 -14.61 12.04
C ILE A 15 23.33 -15.52 10.86
N ASP A 16 24.27 -15.09 10.01
CA ASP A 16 24.71 -15.85 8.84
C ASP A 16 25.54 -17.08 9.21
N ASN A 17 26.29 -17.01 10.31
CA ASN A 17 27.19 -18.08 10.74
C ASN A 17 26.59 -19.01 11.81
N LEU A 18 25.38 -18.72 12.29
CA LEU A 18 24.68 -19.53 13.28
C LEU A 18 23.39 -20.10 12.71
N GLU A 19 23.03 -21.29 13.17
CA GLU A 19 21.73 -21.88 12.96
C GLU A 19 21.01 -21.96 14.31
N PHE A 20 19.83 -21.37 14.40
CA PHE A 20 19.05 -21.32 15.62
C PHE A 20 17.56 -21.40 15.33
N GLU A 21 16.83 -21.99 16.28
CA GLU A 21 15.39 -22.10 16.24
C GLU A 21 14.72 -20.73 16.43
N ILE A 22 13.65 -20.50 15.66
CA ILE A 22 12.82 -19.33 15.80
C ILE A 22 11.65 -19.61 16.72
N ASN A 23 11.62 -18.88 17.83
CA ASN A 23 10.51 -18.89 18.78
C ASN A 23 10.14 -17.45 19.20
N SER A 24 9.07 -17.33 19.99
CA SER A 24 8.55 -16.04 20.47
C SER A 24 9.50 -15.28 21.41
N SER A 25 10.54 -15.94 21.91
CA SER A 25 11.54 -15.36 22.82
C SER A 25 12.67 -14.62 22.09
N LEU A 26 12.69 -14.67 20.75
CA LEU A 26 13.73 -14.00 19.95
C LEU A 26 13.72 -12.49 20.12
N ALA A 27 14.92 -11.92 20.30
CA ALA A 27 15.08 -10.48 20.43
C ALA A 27 14.65 -9.75 19.15
N ILE A 28 13.88 -8.68 19.30
CA ILE A 28 13.38 -7.83 18.19
C ILE A 28 14.47 -7.44 17.18
N PRO A 29 15.71 -7.06 17.59
CA PRO A 29 16.78 -6.77 16.64
C PRO A 29 17.12 -7.93 15.69
N ILE A 30 17.10 -9.17 16.18
CA ILE A 30 17.35 -10.37 15.37
C ILE A 30 16.20 -10.55 14.36
N ILE A 31 14.96 -10.43 14.81
CA ILE A 31 13.77 -10.50 13.94
C ILE A 31 13.83 -9.44 12.83
N LYS A 32 14.23 -8.20 13.16
CA LYS A 32 14.39 -7.11 12.18
C LYS A 32 15.44 -7.45 11.12
N GLU A 33 16.59 -8.01 11.51
CA GLU A 33 17.63 -8.40 10.55
C GLU A 33 17.23 -9.60 9.70
N LEU A 34 16.54 -10.60 10.27
CA LEU A 34 15.96 -11.71 9.50
C LEU A 34 14.95 -11.20 8.46
N LYS A 35 14.07 -10.27 8.85
CA LYS A 35 13.12 -9.65 7.94
C LYS A 35 13.81 -8.89 6.80
N LYS A 36 14.85 -8.10 7.11
CA LYS A 36 15.65 -7.41 6.09
C LYS A 36 16.30 -8.38 5.10
N LYS A 37 16.83 -9.51 5.58
CA LYS A 37 17.38 -10.56 4.71
C LYS A 37 16.34 -11.18 3.79
N ASP A 38 15.14 -11.48 4.30
CA ASP A 38 14.04 -12.00 3.48
C ASP A 38 13.59 -10.97 2.42
N ILE A 39 13.51 -9.69 2.79
CA ILE A 39 13.23 -8.58 1.86
C ILE A 39 14.29 -8.53 0.75
N ASP A 40 15.57 -8.54 1.11
CA ASP A 40 16.68 -8.51 0.13
C ASP A 40 16.60 -9.70 -0.83
N LYS A 41 16.40 -10.91 -0.30
CA LYS A 41 16.29 -12.14 -1.10
C LYS A 41 15.15 -12.07 -2.12
N LYS A 42 13.96 -11.66 -1.70
CA LYS A 42 12.79 -11.51 -2.59
C LYS A 42 13.00 -10.40 -3.61
N PHE A 43 13.65 -9.31 -3.20
CA PHE A 43 13.83 -8.12 -4.02
C PHE A 43 14.74 -8.37 -5.23
N GLU A 44 15.73 -9.26 -5.11
CA GLU A 44 16.66 -9.54 -6.20
C GLU A 44 15.98 -9.94 -7.52
N GLU A 45 14.93 -10.76 -7.43
CA GLU A 45 14.11 -11.14 -8.58
C GLU A 45 12.98 -10.16 -8.85
N ASN A 46 12.26 -9.75 -7.80
CA ASN A 46 11.03 -8.96 -7.93
C ASN A 46 11.30 -7.57 -8.51
N PHE A 47 12.49 -7.00 -8.26
CA PHE A 47 12.89 -5.75 -8.90
C PHE A 47 12.88 -5.87 -10.43
N TYR A 48 13.45 -6.93 -11.00
CA TYR A 48 13.46 -7.09 -12.46
C TYR A 48 12.08 -7.41 -13.00
N LYS A 49 11.25 -8.16 -12.26
CA LYS A 49 9.83 -8.36 -12.61
C LYS A 49 9.09 -7.02 -12.65
N PHE A 50 9.36 -6.13 -11.69
CA PHE A 50 8.80 -4.79 -11.62
C PHE A 50 9.27 -3.89 -12.77
N MET A 51 10.57 -3.86 -13.05
CA MET A 51 11.14 -3.02 -14.13
C MET A 51 10.68 -3.45 -15.54
N ARG A 52 10.19 -4.67 -15.71
CA ARG A 52 9.59 -5.16 -16.97
C ARG A 52 8.14 -4.69 -17.18
N LEU A 53 7.49 -4.14 -16.15
CA LEU A 53 6.17 -3.56 -16.28
C LEU A 53 6.28 -2.22 -17.01
N GLU A 54 5.25 -1.84 -17.77
CA GLU A 54 5.13 -0.49 -18.32
C GLU A 54 5.12 0.55 -17.18
N VAL A 55 5.67 1.74 -17.40
CA VAL A 55 5.82 2.81 -16.40
C VAL A 55 4.49 3.09 -15.68
N GLU A 56 3.39 3.18 -16.44
CA GLU A 56 2.06 3.39 -15.88
C GLU A 56 1.67 2.28 -14.87
N LYS A 57 1.95 1.02 -15.21
CA LYS A 57 1.69 -0.13 -14.35
C LYS A 57 2.64 -0.18 -13.15
N GLN A 58 3.90 0.24 -13.32
CA GLN A 58 4.85 0.42 -12.23
C GLN A 58 4.32 1.43 -11.21
N LEU A 59 3.89 2.61 -11.67
CA LEU A 59 3.28 3.65 -10.82
C LEU A 59 2.05 3.13 -10.09
N SER A 60 1.12 2.50 -10.82
CA SER A 60 -0.13 1.99 -10.24
C SER A 60 0.14 0.93 -9.17
N GLU A 61 0.99 -0.06 -9.44
CA GLU A 61 1.27 -1.16 -8.50
C GLU A 61 2.10 -0.70 -7.30
N PHE A 62 3.10 0.16 -7.54
CA PHE A 62 3.91 0.74 -6.46
C PHE A 62 3.06 1.61 -5.54
N PHE A 63 2.25 2.51 -6.10
CA PHE A 63 1.40 3.40 -5.31
C PHE A 63 0.31 2.61 -4.56
N THR A 64 -0.27 1.57 -5.18
CA THR A 64 -1.18 0.64 -4.49
C THR A 64 -0.50 0.02 -3.27
N SER A 65 0.73 -0.49 -3.43
CA SER A 65 1.49 -1.06 -2.32
C SER A 65 1.77 -0.01 -1.25
N TYR A 66 2.16 1.20 -1.65
CA TYR A 66 2.45 2.29 -0.74
C TYR A 66 1.25 2.64 0.15
N LEU A 67 0.06 2.79 -0.42
CA LEU A 67 -1.13 3.20 0.33
C LEU A 67 -1.51 2.26 1.47
N VAL A 68 -1.19 0.97 1.34
CA VAL A 68 -1.54 -0.06 2.33
C VAL A 68 -0.42 -0.42 3.29
N HIS A 69 0.80 0.06 3.06
CA HIS A 69 1.96 -0.33 3.85
C HIS A 69 2.02 0.41 5.19
N TYR A 70 2.34 -0.32 6.25
CA TYR A 70 2.36 0.22 7.62
C TYR A 70 3.42 1.31 7.80
N TYR A 71 4.65 1.08 7.30
CA TYR A 71 5.76 2.03 7.40
C TYR A 71 5.87 2.93 6.16
N LYS A 72 4.77 3.22 5.46
CA LYS A 72 4.81 4.00 4.21
C LYS A 72 5.42 5.39 4.37
N GLN A 73 5.30 6.01 5.55
CA GLN A 73 5.86 7.33 5.82
C GLN A 73 7.40 7.35 5.79
N GLU A 74 8.04 6.19 5.99
CA GLU A 74 9.50 6.04 5.88
C GLU A 74 9.98 6.03 4.42
N VAL A 75 9.05 5.86 3.47
CA VAL A 75 9.36 5.82 2.04
C VAL A 75 9.37 7.24 1.51
N LYS A 76 10.48 7.61 0.84
CA LYS A 76 10.59 8.86 0.10
C LYS A 76 9.77 8.79 -1.20
N LEU A 77 8.44 8.79 -1.08
CA LEU A 77 7.49 8.54 -2.17
C LEU A 77 7.79 9.39 -3.40
N GLU A 78 7.91 10.70 -3.24
CA GLU A 78 8.15 11.63 -4.36
C GLU A 78 9.41 11.27 -5.15
N ARG A 79 10.49 10.90 -4.46
CA ARG A 79 11.74 10.49 -5.12
C ARG A 79 11.53 9.22 -5.94
N VAL A 80 10.88 8.21 -5.36
CA VAL A 80 10.67 6.92 -6.03
C VAL A 80 9.74 7.07 -7.23
N ILE A 81 8.69 7.89 -7.14
CA ILE A 81 7.78 8.18 -8.26
C ILE A 81 8.54 8.84 -9.41
N LYS A 82 9.37 9.86 -9.14
CA LYS A 82 10.22 10.50 -10.16
C LYS A 82 11.22 9.52 -10.82
N ASP A 83 11.83 8.64 -10.02
CA ASP A 83 12.74 7.62 -10.53
C ASP A 83 12.01 6.60 -11.44
N ILE A 84 10.75 6.25 -11.13
CA ILE A 84 9.91 5.38 -11.99
C ILE A 84 9.55 6.10 -13.29
N GLU A 85 9.05 7.33 -13.21
CA GLU A 85 8.60 8.12 -14.37
C GLU A 85 9.72 8.36 -15.38
N SER A 86 10.93 8.64 -14.90
CA SER A 86 12.11 8.86 -15.74
C SER A 86 12.82 7.58 -16.19
N GLY A 87 12.38 6.41 -15.68
CA GLY A 87 13.05 5.12 -15.93
C GLY A 87 14.43 5.00 -15.28
N SER A 88 14.79 5.89 -14.34
CA SER A 88 16.09 5.91 -13.66
C SER A 88 16.14 5.09 -12.36
N LEU A 89 15.05 4.40 -12.00
CA LEU A 89 15.02 3.57 -10.81
C LEU A 89 16.03 2.40 -10.94
N ILE A 90 16.98 2.34 -10.01
CA ILE A 90 17.99 1.27 -9.93
C ILE A 90 18.00 0.63 -8.54
N LYS A 91 18.36 -0.66 -8.46
CA LYS A 91 18.37 -1.45 -7.22
C LYS A 91 19.06 -0.75 -6.05
N GLY A 92 20.24 -0.17 -6.31
CA GLY A 92 21.08 0.48 -5.28
C GLY A 92 20.44 1.71 -4.64
N ARG A 93 19.43 2.33 -5.29
CA ARG A 93 18.70 3.48 -4.74
C ARG A 93 17.49 3.08 -3.90
N CYS A 94 17.03 1.84 -3.96
CA CYS A 94 15.90 1.36 -3.17
C CYS A 94 16.34 1.07 -1.74
N ASP A 95 15.81 1.83 -0.78
CA ASP A 95 15.93 1.51 0.65
C ASP A 95 15.07 0.30 1.04
N TYR A 96 15.19 -0.19 2.27
CA TYR A 96 14.48 -1.38 2.73
C TYR A 96 12.97 -1.28 2.58
N TYR A 97 12.38 -0.11 2.84
CA TYR A 97 10.94 0.08 2.73
C TYR A 97 10.49 0.08 1.27
N THR A 98 11.26 0.70 0.38
CA THR A 98 11.00 0.67 -1.07
C THR A 98 11.09 -0.76 -1.61
N ARG A 99 12.09 -1.54 -1.15
CA ARG A 99 12.24 -2.96 -1.51
C ARG A 99 11.04 -3.78 -1.04
N GLU A 100 10.62 -3.57 0.21
CA GLU A 100 9.45 -4.24 0.81
C GLU A 100 8.17 -3.94 0.00
N LEU A 101 7.95 -2.68 -0.38
CA LEU A 101 6.82 -2.30 -1.23
C LEU A 101 6.85 -3.02 -2.59
N ILE A 102 8.01 -3.05 -3.26
CA ILE A 102 8.17 -3.73 -4.56
C ILE A 102 7.92 -5.23 -4.42
N ASN A 103 8.43 -5.85 -3.36
CA ASN A 103 8.17 -7.27 -3.09
C ASN A 103 6.68 -7.55 -2.91
N SER A 104 5.99 -6.69 -2.14
CA SER A 104 4.57 -6.89 -1.87
C SER A 104 3.74 -6.97 -3.15
N ILE A 105 4.14 -6.29 -4.24
CA ILE A 105 3.44 -6.31 -5.56
C ILE A 105 3.21 -7.73 -6.05
N PHE A 106 4.17 -8.62 -5.80
CA PHE A 106 4.17 -10.00 -6.28
C PHE A 106 3.79 -11.03 -5.21
N GLU A 107 3.55 -10.59 -3.97
CA GLU A 107 3.02 -11.45 -2.92
C GLU A 107 1.56 -11.81 -3.23
N LYS A 108 1.25 -13.11 -3.10
CA LYS A 108 -0.12 -13.60 -3.28
C LYS A 108 -0.87 -13.51 -1.95
N PRO A 109 -2.15 -13.12 -1.96
CA PRO A 109 -2.99 -13.23 -0.77
C PRO A 109 -2.97 -14.67 -0.27
N LEU A 110 -2.72 -14.86 1.02
CA LEU A 110 -2.89 -16.15 1.67
C LEU A 110 -4.36 -16.57 1.53
N GLN A 111 -4.61 -17.69 0.82
CA GLN A 111 -5.88 -18.39 0.93
C GLN A 111 -5.89 -19.07 2.29
N ILE A 112 -6.59 -18.47 3.25
CA ILE A 112 -6.85 -19.08 4.54
C ILE A 112 -8.05 -20.00 4.35
N ASP A 113 -7.81 -21.29 4.47
CA ASP A 113 -8.88 -22.24 4.73
C ASP A 113 -9.24 -22.16 6.22
N ILE A 114 -10.41 -21.61 6.53
CA ILE A 114 -10.87 -21.41 7.91
C ILE A 114 -11.04 -22.77 8.61
N ASP A 115 -11.44 -23.80 7.87
CA ASP A 115 -11.64 -25.14 8.44
C ASP A 115 -10.28 -25.74 8.87
N SER A 116 -9.21 -25.48 8.10
CA SER A 116 -7.85 -25.88 8.46
C SER A 116 -7.29 -25.20 9.72
N LEU A 117 -7.79 -24.01 10.09
CA LEU A 117 -7.41 -23.31 11.31
C LEU A 117 -8.07 -23.90 12.56
N LEU A 118 -9.23 -24.55 12.39
CA LEU A 118 -10.01 -25.15 13.47
C LEU A 118 -9.61 -26.62 13.73
N THR A 119 -9.00 -27.28 12.75
CA THR A 119 -8.41 -28.61 12.93
C THR A 119 -6.99 -28.51 13.47
N THR A 120 -6.85 -28.26 14.77
CA THR A 120 -5.54 -28.23 15.47
C THR A 120 -4.93 -29.62 15.59
N ASN A 121 -4.35 -30.12 14.50
CA ASN A 121 -3.32 -31.17 14.49
C ASN A 121 -2.11 -30.67 13.68
N GLN A 122 -1.77 -29.38 13.79
CA GLN A 122 -0.53 -28.88 13.19
C GLN A 122 0.63 -29.42 14.01
N GLU A 123 1.37 -30.38 13.45
CA GLU A 123 2.68 -30.77 13.95
C GLU A 123 3.50 -29.51 14.25
N GLN A 124 4.07 -29.42 15.45
CA GLN A 124 4.97 -28.33 15.82
C GLN A 124 6.22 -28.41 14.94
N LYS A 125 6.16 -27.80 13.76
CA LYS A 125 7.34 -27.61 12.92
C LYS A 125 8.22 -26.57 13.60
N THR A 126 9.40 -27.01 14.04
CA THR A 126 10.48 -26.11 14.42
C THR A 126 11.03 -25.47 13.15
N TYR A 127 11.10 -24.14 13.12
CA TYR A 127 11.67 -23.39 12.01
C TYR A 127 13.01 -22.81 12.43
N THR A 128 14.00 -22.84 11.55
CA THR A 128 15.29 -22.19 11.80
C THR A 128 15.35 -20.81 11.15
N ASN A 129 16.34 -20.01 11.54
CA ASN A 129 16.72 -18.76 10.87
C ASN A 129 17.08 -18.92 9.38
N LYS A 130 17.36 -20.14 8.90
CA LYS A 130 17.61 -20.42 7.48
C LYS A 130 16.33 -20.67 6.68
N ASP A 131 15.29 -21.18 7.32
CA ASP A 131 14.04 -21.61 6.67
C ASP A 131 12.95 -20.53 6.69
N ILE A 132 13.08 -19.52 7.54
CA ILE A 132 12.03 -18.51 7.71
C ILE A 132 11.86 -17.64 6.47
N THR A 133 10.60 -17.43 6.10
CA THR A 133 10.17 -16.42 5.15
C THR A 133 9.05 -15.59 5.78
N PHE A 134 9.05 -14.28 5.55
CA PHE A 134 8.04 -13.40 6.12
C PHE A 134 6.97 -13.16 5.05
N LYS A 135 5.82 -13.81 5.20
CA LYS A 135 4.68 -13.60 4.30
C LYS A 135 3.99 -12.27 4.61
N GLU A 136 3.39 -11.67 3.58
CA GLU A 136 2.54 -10.48 3.75
C GLU A 136 1.39 -10.79 4.71
N HIS A 137 1.09 -9.88 5.63
CA HIS A 137 0.01 -10.08 6.57
C HIS A 137 -1.34 -10.06 5.82
N THR A 138 -2.25 -10.96 6.18
CA THR A 138 -3.56 -11.13 5.51
C THR A 138 -4.38 -9.85 5.50
N PHE A 139 -4.34 -9.09 6.59
CA PHE A 139 -4.91 -7.73 6.68
C PHE A 139 -4.41 -6.80 5.57
N TYR A 140 -3.10 -6.66 5.36
CA TYR A 140 -2.55 -5.77 4.32
C TYR A 140 -2.84 -6.31 2.92
N SER A 141 -2.80 -7.64 2.74
CA SER A 141 -3.22 -8.29 1.49
C SER A 141 -4.67 -7.97 1.13
N ALA A 142 -5.59 -8.04 2.10
CA ALA A 142 -6.99 -7.69 1.90
C ALA A 142 -7.16 -6.20 1.56
N ARG A 143 -6.46 -5.31 2.27
CA ARG A 143 -6.48 -3.87 1.97
C ARG A 143 -5.98 -3.58 0.56
N LYS A 144 -4.93 -4.29 0.12
CA LYS A 144 -4.37 -4.16 -1.22
C LYS A 144 -5.39 -4.48 -2.29
N ILE A 145 -6.20 -5.53 -2.10
CA ILE A 145 -7.30 -5.89 -3.02
C ILE A 145 -8.30 -4.73 -3.13
N LEU A 146 -8.65 -4.08 -2.02
CA LEU A 146 -9.58 -2.95 -2.02
C LEU A 146 -9.01 -1.75 -2.79
N VAL A 147 -7.76 -1.38 -2.54
CA VAL A 147 -7.08 -0.29 -3.27
C VAL A 147 -6.95 -0.61 -4.75
N LYS A 148 -6.64 -1.87 -5.12
CA LYS A 148 -6.55 -2.30 -6.53
C LYS A 148 -7.84 -2.07 -7.30
N ARG A 149 -9.01 -2.20 -6.67
CA ARG A 149 -10.31 -1.94 -7.33
C ARG A 149 -10.46 -0.47 -7.70
N PHE A 150 -10.07 0.43 -6.80
CA PHE A 150 -10.03 1.86 -7.10
C PHE A 150 -9.03 2.17 -8.22
N MET A 151 -7.79 1.68 -8.11
CA MET A 151 -6.74 1.95 -9.10
C MET A 151 -7.06 1.40 -10.48
N LYS A 152 -7.80 0.28 -10.56
CA LYS A 152 -8.28 -0.29 -11.82
C LYS A 152 -9.27 0.63 -12.55
N ASP A 153 -10.15 1.30 -11.80
CA ASP A 153 -11.18 2.18 -12.35
C ASP A 153 -10.69 3.62 -12.53
N LEU A 154 -9.65 4.02 -11.79
CA LEU A 154 -9.00 5.31 -11.93
C LEU A 154 -8.50 5.48 -13.37
N ASN A 155 -8.89 6.58 -14.02
CA ASN A 155 -8.39 6.89 -15.35
C ASN A 155 -6.85 6.91 -15.35
N LYS A 156 -6.26 6.01 -16.12
CA LYS A 156 -4.81 5.84 -16.30
C LYS A 156 -4.11 7.13 -16.74
N ILE A 157 -4.76 7.93 -17.57
CA ILE A 157 -4.25 9.25 -18.03
C ILE A 157 -4.10 10.20 -16.83
N HIS A 158 -4.96 10.08 -15.82
CA HIS A 158 -4.95 10.92 -14.62
C HIS A 158 -4.25 10.26 -13.43
N LEU A 159 -3.66 9.06 -13.57
CA LEU A 159 -2.96 8.38 -12.48
C LEU A 159 -1.78 9.21 -11.96
N GLN A 160 -0.95 9.72 -12.87
CA GLN A 160 0.20 10.55 -12.51
C GLN A 160 -0.25 11.82 -11.78
N GLU A 161 -1.22 12.54 -12.35
CA GLU A 161 -1.81 13.72 -11.72
C GLU A 161 -2.37 13.41 -10.31
N PHE A 162 -3.04 12.27 -10.15
CA PHE A 162 -3.56 11.85 -8.86
C PHE A 162 -2.45 11.63 -7.82
N ILE A 163 -1.36 10.95 -8.21
CA ILE A 163 -0.21 10.68 -7.33
C ILE A 163 0.49 11.99 -6.95
N GLU A 164 0.69 12.91 -7.90
CA GLU A 164 1.29 14.22 -7.63
C GLU A 164 0.48 15.03 -6.61
N LYS A 165 -0.86 15.03 -6.74
CA LYS A 165 -1.75 15.69 -5.79
C LYS A 165 -1.74 15.02 -4.44
N TYR A 166 -1.70 13.68 -4.41
CA TYR A 166 -1.53 12.94 -3.17
C TYR A 166 -0.21 13.29 -2.47
N ILE A 167 0.90 13.40 -3.20
CA ILE A 167 2.19 13.79 -2.60
C ILE A 167 2.10 15.15 -1.90
N LYS A 168 1.48 16.13 -2.58
CA LYS A 168 1.29 17.51 -2.08
C LYS A 168 0.26 17.64 -0.96
N ALA A 169 -0.63 16.67 -0.80
CA ALA A 169 -1.66 16.69 0.23
C ALA A 169 -1.06 16.62 1.64
N ASP A 170 -1.70 17.32 2.58
CA ASP A 170 -1.35 17.24 3.99
C ASP A 170 -1.77 15.88 4.60
N SER A 171 -1.39 15.64 5.86
CA SER A 171 -1.67 14.36 6.54
C SER A 171 -3.16 14.08 6.68
N LYS A 172 -3.99 15.11 6.89
CA LYS A 172 -5.43 14.99 7.05
C LYS A 172 -6.09 14.64 5.72
N GLN A 173 -5.74 15.37 4.66
CA GLN A 173 -6.20 15.10 3.30
C GLN A 173 -5.81 13.68 2.85
N LYS A 174 -4.58 13.24 3.18
CA LYS A 174 -4.11 11.87 2.91
C LYS A 174 -4.94 10.81 3.63
N ASP A 175 -5.28 11.01 4.91
CA ASP A 175 -6.15 10.09 5.65
C ASP A 175 -7.54 10.00 5.00
N MET A 176 -8.13 11.15 4.63
CA MET A 176 -9.46 11.20 4.02
C MET A 176 -9.50 10.51 2.66
N ILE A 177 -8.54 10.79 1.77
CA ILE A 177 -8.51 10.17 0.45
C ILE A 177 -8.25 8.67 0.55
N GLU A 178 -7.41 8.23 1.47
CA GLU A 178 -7.17 6.81 1.70
C GLU A 178 -8.41 6.09 2.20
N ARG A 179 -9.13 6.67 3.17
CA ARG A 179 -10.40 6.11 3.64
C ARG A 179 -11.44 6.06 2.54
N TYR A 180 -11.50 7.09 1.69
CA TYR A 180 -12.36 7.09 0.50
C TYR A 180 -12.02 5.95 -0.46
N ILE A 181 -10.75 5.78 -0.82
CA ILE A 181 -10.24 4.69 -1.69
C ILE A 181 -10.57 3.31 -1.11
N MET A 182 -10.33 3.13 0.19
CA MET A 182 -10.59 1.88 0.91
C MET A 182 -12.07 1.51 0.89
N ASN A 183 -12.95 2.49 1.16
CA ASN A 183 -14.39 2.28 1.10
C ASN A 183 -14.85 2.04 -0.35
N TYR A 184 -14.24 2.71 -1.33
CA TYR A 184 -14.56 2.49 -2.75
C TYR A 184 -14.37 1.03 -3.12
N GLY A 185 -13.19 0.48 -2.79
CA GLY A 185 -12.90 -0.93 -3.03
C GLY A 185 -13.84 -1.87 -2.27
N ARG A 186 -14.18 -1.53 -1.01
CA ARG A 186 -15.09 -2.33 -0.17
C ARG A 186 -16.48 -2.44 -0.79
N TYR A 187 -17.00 -1.35 -1.33
CA TYR A 187 -18.37 -1.30 -1.85
C TYR A 187 -18.50 -1.63 -3.34
N ASP A 188 -17.38 -1.82 -4.06
CA ASP A 188 -17.38 -2.27 -5.47
C ASP A 188 -18.04 -3.65 -5.67
N GLU A 189 -17.92 -4.54 -4.68
CA GLU A 189 -18.47 -5.90 -4.75
C GLU A 189 -19.94 -6.01 -4.36
N ILE A 190 -20.49 -4.99 -3.70
CA ILE A 190 -21.91 -5.03 -3.37
C ILE A 190 -22.66 -4.82 -4.68
N LYS A 191 -23.24 -5.90 -5.23
CA LYS A 191 -24.03 -5.86 -6.47
C LYS A 191 -25.53 -5.74 -6.18
N ASN A 192 -26.00 -6.33 -5.08
CA ASN A 192 -27.41 -6.51 -4.77
C ASN A 192 -27.96 -5.43 -3.82
N ILE A 193 -27.90 -4.15 -4.21
CA ILE A 193 -28.66 -3.09 -3.51
C ILE A 193 -29.90 -2.78 -4.38
N PRO A 194 -31.12 -2.82 -3.80
CA PRO A 194 -32.36 -2.39 -4.45
C PRO A 194 -32.19 -1.01 -5.09
N LYS A 195 -32.77 -0.77 -6.29
CA LYS A 195 -32.51 0.46 -7.05
C LYS A 195 -32.91 1.71 -6.26
N GLU A 196 -33.93 1.59 -5.42
CA GLU A 196 -34.52 2.61 -4.56
C GLU A 196 -33.54 3.03 -3.45
N LEU A 197 -32.69 2.12 -3.01
CA LEU A 197 -31.69 2.33 -1.94
C LEU A 197 -30.29 2.67 -2.48
N ARG A 198 -30.12 2.77 -3.80
CA ARG A 198 -28.80 3.10 -4.38
C ARG A 198 -28.54 4.60 -4.20
N PRO A 199 -27.49 4.98 -3.44
CA PRO A 199 -27.16 6.39 -3.31
C PRO A 199 -26.73 6.94 -4.68
N ARG A 200 -27.25 8.12 -5.02
CA ARG A 200 -26.78 8.88 -6.18
C ARG A 200 -25.47 9.54 -5.82
N VAL A 201 -24.60 9.75 -6.82
CA VAL A 201 -23.38 10.56 -6.61
C VAL A 201 -23.82 12.00 -6.28
N PRO A 202 -23.41 12.54 -5.13
CA PRO A 202 -23.65 13.93 -4.77
C PRO A 202 -23.08 14.89 -5.82
N LYS A 203 -23.70 16.05 -5.99
CA LYS A 203 -23.26 17.04 -7.00
C LYS A 203 -21.84 17.54 -6.69
N GLU A 204 -21.52 17.63 -5.41
CA GLU A 204 -20.29 18.13 -4.81
C GLU A 204 -19.05 17.32 -5.21
N ILE A 205 -19.21 16.02 -5.50
CA ILE A 205 -18.10 15.12 -5.88
C ILE A 205 -18.21 14.61 -7.33
N ASN A 206 -19.27 15.00 -8.04
CA ASN A 206 -19.55 14.44 -9.36
C ASN A 206 -18.48 14.83 -10.39
N VAL A 207 -17.78 15.95 -10.18
CA VAL A 207 -16.65 16.38 -11.01
C VAL A 207 -15.46 15.44 -10.80
N PHE A 208 -15.04 15.20 -9.55
CA PHE A 208 -14.02 14.21 -9.19
C PHE A 208 -14.30 12.83 -9.78
N VAL A 209 -15.53 12.31 -9.59
CA VAL A 209 -15.94 10.98 -10.08
C VAL A 209 -15.84 10.89 -11.60
N LYS A 210 -16.26 11.93 -12.32
CA LYS A 210 -16.17 11.97 -13.80
C LYS A 210 -14.73 12.08 -14.28
N LYS A 211 -13.94 13.00 -13.71
CA LYS A 211 -12.54 13.24 -14.08
C LYS A 211 -11.73 11.95 -14.02
N TYR A 212 -11.84 11.23 -12.91
CA TYR A 212 -11.10 9.99 -12.70
C TYR A 212 -11.83 8.74 -13.21
N THR A 213 -12.92 8.91 -13.99
CA THR A 213 -13.73 7.82 -14.59
C THR A 213 -14.19 6.74 -13.60
N LEU A 214 -14.39 7.12 -12.33
CA LEU A 214 -14.74 6.20 -11.26
C LEU A 214 -16.19 5.71 -11.41
N LYS A 215 -16.45 4.50 -10.94
CA LYS A 215 -17.80 3.95 -10.91
C LYS A 215 -18.66 4.76 -9.93
N ARG A 216 -19.82 5.19 -10.42
CA ARG A 216 -20.74 6.06 -9.68
C ARG A 216 -21.17 5.49 -8.32
N ARG A 217 -21.53 4.20 -8.27
CA ARG A 217 -22.08 3.60 -7.06
C ARG A 217 -21.04 3.45 -5.93
N PRO A 218 -19.87 2.83 -6.15
CA PRO A 218 -18.84 2.78 -5.10
C PRO A 218 -18.40 4.18 -4.68
N SER A 219 -18.30 5.14 -5.61
CA SER A 219 -18.01 6.54 -5.27
C SER A 219 -19.05 7.17 -4.36
N ALA A 220 -20.35 6.98 -4.64
CA ALA A 220 -21.42 7.53 -3.83
C ALA A 220 -21.45 6.92 -2.42
N ILE A 221 -21.36 5.59 -2.31
CA ILE A 221 -21.39 4.91 -1.01
C ILE A 221 -20.17 5.34 -0.18
N SER A 222 -18.98 5.39 -0.80
CA SER A 222 -17.74 5.79 -0.12
C SER A 222 -17.79 7.21 0.43
N PHE A 223 -18.52 8.10 -0.23
CA PHE A 223 -18.76 9.45 0.25
C PHE A 223 -19.72 9.47 1.45
N TYR A 224 -20.81 8.71 1.40
CA TYR A 224 -21.81 8.70 2.46
C TYR A 224 -21.36 8.01 3.76
N VAL A 225 -20.25 7.27 3.74
CA VAL A 225 -19.59 6.77 4.96
C VAL A 225 -19.09 7.90 5.86
N PHE A 226 -18.77 9.06 5.30
CA PHE A 226 -18.33 10.23 6.06
C PHE A 226 -19.56 11.00 6.55
N GLU A 227 -19.52 11.54 7.76
CA GLU A 227 -20.66 12.18 8.42
C GLU A 227 -20.37 13.63 8.85
N GLY A 228 -21.40 14.48 8.80
CA GLY A 228 -21.33 15.88 9.23
C GLY A 228 -20.12 16.64 8.67
N LYS A 229 -19.35 17.26 9.58
CA LYS A 229 -18.13 18.02 9.26
C LYS A 229 -17.08 17.19 8.51
N GLU A 230 -16.99 15.90 8.78
CA GLU A 230 -16.04 15.02 8.11
C GLU A 230 -16.37 14.88 6.61
N ARG A 231 -17.66 14.90 6.25
CA ARG A 231 -18.08 14.88 4.86
C ARG A 231 -17.75 16.18 4.13
N GLU A 232 -17.92 17.32 4.80
CA GLU A 232 -17.55 18.63 4.25
C GLU A 232 -16.05 18.72 3.97
N GLU A 233 -15.23 18.24 4.92
CA GLU A 233 -13.77 18.19 4.77
C GLU A 233 -13.33 17.22 3.65
N LEU A 234 -14.06 16.11 3.45
CA LEU A 234 -13.84 15.23 2.30
C LEU A 234 -14.15 15.95 0.98
N VAL A 235 -15.24 16.73 0.90
CA VAL A 235 -15.57 17.52 -0.30
C VAL A 235 -14.41 18.45 -0.66
N GLU A 236 -13.87 19.19 0.31
CA GLU A 236 -12.73 20.09 0.06
C GLU A 236 -11.46 19.33 -0.33
N THR A 237 -11.21 18.17 0.28
CA THR A 237 -10.12 17.27 -0.13
C THR A 237 -10.29 16.82 -1.58
N LEU A 238 -11.46 16.33 -1.97
CA LEU A 238 -11.71 15.86 -3.35
C LEU A 238 -11.64 17.00 -4.38
N LYS A 239 -12.11 18.20 -4.04
CA LYS A 239 -11.96 19.40 -4.89
C LYS A 239 -10.48 19.76 -5.12
N ALA A 240 -9.61 19.62 -4.12
CA ALA A 240 -8.18 19.81 -4.32
C ALA A 240 -7.61 18.83 -5.36
N PHE A 241 -8.18 17.62 -5.44
CA PHE A 241 -7.85 16.62 -6.46
C PHE A 241 -8.47 16.91 -7.83
N GLU A 242 -9.44 17.82 -7.95
CA GLU A 242 -10.05 18.23 -9.23
C GLU A 242 -9.23 19.32 -9.93
N ARG A 243 -8.76 20.33 -9.19
CA ARG A 243 -8.12 21.54 -9.75
C ARG A 243 -6.87 21.21 -10.58
N PRO A 244 -6.67 21.85 -11.76
CA PRO A 244 -5.40 21.78 -12.48
C PRO A 244 -4.24 22.21 -11.58
N ALA A 245 -3.08 21.55 -11.70
CA ALA A 245 -1.91 21.82 -10.86
C ALA A 245 -1.47 23.31 -10.85
N ALA A 246 -1.77 24.05 -11.94
CA ALA A 246 -1.45 25.46 -12.09
C ALA A 246 -2.22 26.41 -11.13
N LEU A 247 -3.35 25.99 -10.56
CA LEU A 247 -4.19 26.85 -9.69
C LEU A 247 -4.00 26.59 -8.19
N LEU A 248 -3.01 25.76 -7.81
CA LEU A 248 -2.68 25.48 -6.41
C LEU A 248 -1.60 26.42 -5.85
N LEU A 249 -1.01 27.30 -6.68
CA LEU A 249 0.04 28.24 -6.28
C LEU A 249 -0.50 29.61 -5.84
N ASP A 250 -1.76 29.93 -6.10
CA ASP A 250 -2.33 31.27 -5.85
C ASP A 250 -2.97 31.44 -4.46
N ASN A 251 -2.81 30.48 -3.54
CA ASN A 251 -3.35 30.58 -2.18
C ASN A 251 -2.28 30.28 -1.10
N LYS A 252 -1.05 30.73 -1.31
CA LYS A 252 -0.04 30.84 -0.24
C LYS A 252 0.28 32.28 0.06
#